data_AF-A0A7S4FMR6-F1
#
_entry.id   AF-A0A7S4FMR6-F1
#
_cell.length_a   1.000
_cell.length_b   1.000
_cell.length_c   1.000
_cell.angle_alpha   90.00
_cell.angle_beta   90.00
_cell.angle_gamma   90.00
#
_symmetry.space_group_name_H-M   'P 1'
#
loop_
_entity.id
_entity.type
_entity.pdbx_description
1 polymer ?
#
loop_
_entity_poly.entity_id
_entity_poly.type
_entity_poly.pdbx_seq_one_letter_code
_entity_poly.pdbx_strand_id
1 'polypeptide(L)'
;KVEPSPNGFGHVMAVYFDDQLSAHTTSDNTFIECDIAVFIGGGRRHVVRDNYFHNNLYAVHVDDRGLNWERAFADPNGPLVHELQRLRYQQPPWSRHYPELVGIVHDRLGTPAYNRVFGNRWCCLHNHSQCKGFLDVPERNLTEWASEAHNNTMHCSQGLQDA
;
A
#
# COMPACT_ATOMS: atom_id res chain seq x y z
N LYS A 1 -5.57 -8.46 8.30
CA LYS A 1 -6.33 -7.50 9.14
C LYS A 1 -5.43 -7.04 10.27
N VAL A 2 -5.23 -5.74 10.40
CA VAL A 2 -4.51 -5.13 11.52
C VAL A 2 -5.32 -5.38 12.80
N GLU A 3 -4.69 -5.93 13.84
CA GLU A 3 -5.34 -6.15 15.13
C GLU A 3 -5.68 -4.80 15.78
N PRO A 4 -6.84 -4.66 16.45
CA PRO A 4 -7.23 -3.41 17.11
C PRO A 4 -6.15 -2.89 18.05
N SER A 5 -6.03 -1.55 18.16
CA SER A 5 -5.11 -0.95 19.13
C SER A 5 -5.45 -1.43 20.55
N PRO A 6 -4.45 -1.67 21.41
CA PRO A 6 -4.67 -2.09 22.79
C PRO A 6 -5.53 -1.10 23.60
N ASN A 7 -5.62 0.16 23.15
CA ASN A 7 -6.24 1.26 23.87
C ASN A 7 -7.64 1.64 23.36
N GLY A 8 -8.21 0.90 22.40
CA GLY A 8 -9.60 1.11 21.96
C GLY A 8 -9.85 2.38 21.13
N PHE A 9 -8.80 3.16 20.83
CA PHE A 9 -8.84 4.25 19.85
C PHE A 9 -8.31 3.73 18.50
N GLY A 10 -8.91 4.15 17.38
CA GLY A 10 -8.53 3.66 16.04
C GLY A 10 -7.04 3.81 15.74
N HIS A 11 -6.53 3.02 14.80
CA HIS A 11 -5.13 3.16 14.37
C HIS A 11 -4.91 4.50 13.65
N VAL A 12 -3.71 5.06 13.81
CA VAL A 12 -3.24 6.22 13.05
C VAL A 12 -2.54 5.74 11.78
N MET A 13 -3.11 6.10 10.63
CA MET A 13 -2.49 5.93 9.32
C MET A 13 -1.92 7.28 8.86
N ALA A 14 -0.60 7.38 8.60
CA ALA A 14 -0.02 8.65 8.17
C ALA A 14 -0.34 8.96 6.69
N VAL A 15 -0.18 7.97 5.81
CA VAL A 15 -0.66 8.01 4.43
C VAL A 15 -1.65 6.87 4.25
N TYR A 16 -2.88 7.20 3.86
CA TYR A 16 -3.94 6.23 3.63
C TYR A 16 -4.46 6.32 2.19
N PHE A 17 -4.12 5.31 1.37
CA PHE A 17 -4.75 5.07 0.08
C PHE A 17 -5.99 4.20 0.28
N ASP A 18 -7.14 4.86 0.38
CA ASP A 18 -8.42 4.20 0.69
C ASP A 18 -9.08 3.58 -0.55
N ASP A 19 -9.95 2.60 -0.33
CA ASP A 19 -10.90 2.05 -1.31
C ASP A 19 -10.34 1.82 -2.72
N GLN A 20 -9.27 1.01 -2.79
CA GLN A 20 -8.60 0.62 -4.03
C GLN A 20 -8.01 1.77 -4.85
N LEU A 21 -7.86 2.98 -4.28
CA LEU A 21 -7.12 4.09 -4.88
C LEU A 21 -5.75 3.59 -5.35
N SER A 22 -5.32 3.96 -6.56
CA SER A 22 -4.18 3.32 -7.23
C SER A 22 -3.18 4.34 -7.78
N ALA A 23 -1.97 3.89 -8.14
CA ALA A 23 -0.97 4.64 -8.89
C ALA A 23 -0.39 5.90 -8.20
N HIS A 24 -0.12 5.83 -6.89
CA HIS A 24 0.52 6.93 -6.15
C HIS A 24 1.92 6.56 -5.65
N THR A 25 2.81 7.56 -5.56
CA THR A 25 4.17 7.41 -5.04
C THR A 25 4.31 8.09 -3.68
N THR A 26 4.78 7.35 -2.69
CA THR A 26 5.24 7.85 -1.39
C THR A 26 6.75 7.67 -1.33
N SER A 27 7.50 8.76 -1.48
CA SER A 27 8.97 8.68 -1.44
C SER A 27 9.61 9.81 -0.67
N ASP A 28 10.80 9.53 -0.14
CA ASP A 28 11.68 10.54 0.47
C ASP A 28 11.05 11.19 1.73
N ASN A 29 10.23 10.45 2.47
CA ASN A 29 9.60 10.90 3.72
C ASN A 29 10.22 10.23 4.95
N THR A 30 10.05 10.88 6.10
CA THR A 30 10.33 10.29 7.42
C THR A 30 9.03 10.14 8.21
N PHE A 31 8.71 8.91 8.61
CA PHE A 31 7.53 8.56 9.39
C PHE A 31 7.91 8.11 10.80
N ILE A 32 7.43 8.81 11.81
CA ILE A 32 7.82 8.64 13.21
C ILE A 32 6.57 8.31 14.03
N GLU A 33 6.64 7.23 14.81
CA GLU A 33 5.65 6.89 15.85
C GLU A 33 4.19 6.85 15.36
N CYS A 34 3.98 6.34 14.13
CA CYS A 34 2.65 6.06 13.58
C CYS A 34 2.27 4.59 13.86
N ASP A 35 0.98 4.26 13.92
CA ASP A 35 0.60 2.84 13.86
C ASP A 35 0.96 2.28 12.48
N ILE A 36 0.44 2.88 11.42
CA ILE A 36 0.75 2.47 10.05
C ILE A 36 1.22 3.69 9.29
N ALA A 37 2.48 3.68 8.85
CA ALA A 37 3.01 4.83 8.12
C ALA A 37 2.40 4.92 6.69
N VAL A 38 2.39 3.82 5.93
CA VAL A 38 1.72 3.77 4.63
C VAL A 38 0.71 2.65 4.59
N PHE A 39 -0.57 2.99 4.42
CA PHE A 39 -1.68 2.06 4.29
C PHE A 39 -2.14 2.00 2.83
N ILE A 40 -1.96 0.85 2.17
CA ILE A 40 -2.49 0.56 0.83
C ILE A 40 -3.79 -0.24 1.00
N GLY A 41 -4.93 0.40 0.81
CA GLY A 41 -6.27 -0.17 0.95
C GLY A 41 -6.76 -0.90 -0.30
N GLY A 42 -6.08 -1.96 -0.75
CA GLY A 42 -6.51 -2.74 -1.92
C GLY A 42 -6.07 -2.21 -3.28
N GLY A 43 -5.48 -1.01 -3.32
CA GLY A 43 -5.03 -0.34 -4.53
C GLY A 43 -3.85 -1.02 -5.23
N ARG A 44 -3.60 -0.64 -6.47
CA ARG A 44 -2.54 -1.19 -7.33
C ARG A 44 -1.56 -0.13 -7.81
N ARG A 45 -0.35 -0.57 -8.19
CA ARG A 45 0.72 0.28 -8.76
C ARG A 45 1.18 1.44 -7.86
N HIS A 46 1.05 1.31 -6.54
CA HIS A 46 1.73 2.23 -5.63
C HIS A 46 3.23 2.00 -5.64
N VAL A 47 3.97 3.08 -5.39
CA VAL A 47 5.41 3.04 -5.19
C VAL A 47 5.72 3.61 -3.81
N VAL A 48 6.26 2.79 -2.92
CA VAL A 48 6.73 3.20 -1.59
C VAL A 48 8.24 3.03 -1.58
N ARG A 49 8.99 4.12 -1.77
CA ARG A 49 10.45 4.03 -1.92
C ARG A 49 11.23 5.07 -1.13
N ASP A 50 12.44 4.72 -0.74
CA ASP A 50 13.41 5.67 -0.18
C ASP A 50 12.89 6.46 1.05
N ASN A 51 11.93 5.91 1.79
CA ASN A 51 11.43 6.50 3.03
C ASN A 51 12.20 5.97 4.24
N TYR A 52 12.17 6.73 5.33
CA TYR A 52 12.65 6.32 6.64
C TYR A 52 11.47 6.11 7.60
N PHE A 53 11.42 4.93 8.24
CA PHE A 53 10.37 4.57 9.18
C PHE A 53 10.96 4.36 10.59
N HIS A 54 10.51 5.11 11.58
CA HIS A 54 11.04 5.07 12.94
C HIS A 54 9.93 4.77 13.96
N ASN A 55 10.05 3.64 14.67
CA ASN A 55 9.13 3.22 15.74
C ASN A 55 7.64 3.16 15.32
N ASN A 56 7.35 2.69 14.10
CA ASN A 56 5.98 2.44 13.65
C ASN A 56 5.52 1.01 13.98
N LEU A 57 4.22 0.78 14.16
CA LEU A 57 3.68 -0.58 14.33
C LEU A 57 3.89 -1.41 13.06
N TYR A 58 3.49 -0.87 11.92
CA TYR A 58 3.93 -1.33 10.61
C TYR A 58 4.43 -0.13 9.78
N ALA A 59 5.53 -0.30 9.06
CA ALA A 59 5.98 0.71 8.11
C ALA A 59 5.03 0.77 6.90
N VAL A 60 4.66 -0.38 6.36
CA VAL A 60 3.74 -0.50 5.22
C VAL A 60 2.71 -1.58 5.52
N HIS A 61 1.44 -1.26 5.31
CA HIS A 61 0.34 -2.21 5.30
C HIS A 61 -0.22 -2.33 3.89
N VAL A 62 -0.46 -3.56 3.42
CA VAL A 62 -1.14 -3.82 2.15
C VAL A 62 -2.36 -4.70 2.40
N ASP A 63 -3.53 -4.10 2.25
CA ASP A 63 -4.84 -4.72 2.37
C ASP A 63 -5.26 -5.32 1.03
N ASP A 64 -5.92 -6.47 1.05
CA ASP A 64 -6.51 -7.14 -0.10
C ASP A 64 -8.05 -6.99 -0.12
N ARG A 65 -8.57 -5.86 0.38
CA ARG A 65 -10.01 -5.59 0.50
C ARG A 65 -10.83 -5.80 -0.77
N GLY A 66 -10.26 -5.51 -1.94
CA GLY A 66 -10.89 -5.71 -3.25
C GLY A 66 -11.10 -7.19 -3.60
N LEU A 67 -10.47 -8.12 -2.87
CA LEU A 67 -10.71 -9.57 -2.96
C LEU A 67 -11.64 -10.09 -1.86
N ASN A 68 -11.88 -9.27 -0.84
CA ASN A 68 -12.59 -9.63 0.36
C ASN A 68 -13.89 -8.82 0.48
N TRP A 69 -14.00 -7.94 1.49
CA TRP A 69 -15.25 -7.27 1.82
C TRP A 69 -15.65 -6.18 0.81
N GLU A 70 -14.71 -5.64 0.04
CA GLU A 70 -14.96 -4.64 -1.01
C GLU A 70 -15.10 -5.27 -2.41
N ARG A 71 -15.06 -6.60 -2.51
CA ARG A 71 -15.07 -7.33 -3.79
C ARG A 71 -16.20 -6.92 -4.74
N ALA A 72 -17.36 -6.57 -4.22
CA ALA A 72 -18.51 -6.16 -5.03
C ALA A 72 -18.23 -4.90 -5.88
N PHE A 73 -17.31 -4.03 -5.45
CA PHE A 73 -16.91 -2.85 -6.23
C PHE A 73 -16.10 -3.21 -7.48
N ALA A 74 -15.22 -4.20 -7.35
CA ALA A 74 -14.31 -4.68 -8.37
C ALA A 74 -14.79 -5.98 -9.05
N ASP A 75 -16.11 -6.22 -9.06
CA ASP A 75 -16.73 -7.28 -9.84
C ASP A 75 -16.79 -6.88 -11.34
N PRO A 76 -16.73 -7.82 -12.30
CA PRO A 76 -16.97 -7.51 -13.72
C PRO A 76 -18.24 -6.72 -14.04
N ASN A 77 -19.28 -6.82 -13.21
CA ASN A 77 -20.52 -6.02 -13.30
C ASN A 77 -20.64 -4.98 -12.17
N GLY A 78 -19.52 -4.68 -11.50
CA GLY A 78 -19.45 -3.78 -10.36
C GLY A 78 -19.33 -2.31 -10.76
N PRO A 79 -19.53 -1.39 -9.77
CA PRO A 79 -19.37 0.05 -9.95
C PRO A 79 -18.10 0.48 -10.68
N LEU A 80 -16.94 -0.13 -10.38
CA LEU A 80 -15.68 0.22 -11.03
C LEU A 80 -15.73 0.03 -12.55
N VAL A 81 -16.21 -1.14 -13.00
CA VAL A 81 -16.27 -1.47 -14.44
C VAL A 81 -17.30 -0.59 -15.15
N HIS A 82 -18.43 -0.30 -14.50
CA HIS A 82 -19.43 0.63 -15.05
C HIS A 82 -18.87 2.05 -15.26
N GLU A 83 -18.16 2.60 -14.27
CA GLU A 83 -17.56 3.93 -14.40
C GLU A 83 -16.46 3.97 -15.46
N LEU A 84 -15.62 2.93 -15.54
CA LEU A 84 -14.61 2.80 -16.60
C LEU A 84 -15.27 2.84 -17.99
N GLN A 85 -16.32 2.04 -18.20
CA GLN A 85 -17.07 2.03 -19.47
C GLN A 85 -17.69 3.40 -19.78
N ARG A 86 -18.27 4.08 -18.78
CA ARG A 86 -18.84 5.43 -18.92
C ARG A 86 -17.79 6.45 -19.39
N LEU A 87 -16.57 6.35 -18.89
CA LEU A 87 -15.44 7.19 -19.28
C LEU A 87 -14.83 6.84 -20.65
N ARG A 88 -15.25 5.73 -21.27
CA ARG A 88 -14.61 5.16 -22.47
C ARG A 88 -13.10 5.03 -22.27
N TYR A 89 -12.68 4.49 -21.12
CA TYR A 89 -11.29 4.46 -20.67
C TYR A 89 -10.27 3.84 -21.65
N GLN A 90 -10.72 3.00 -22.59
CA GLN A 90 -9.89 2.40 -23.65
C GLN A 90 -9.63 3.35 -24.83
N GLN A 91 -10.26 4.53 -24.86
CA GLN A 91 -10.10 5.55 -25.89
C GLN A 91 -9.31 6.76 -25.34
N PRO A 92 -8.69 7.58 -26.21
CA PRO A 92 -8.10 8.86 -25.79
C PRO A 92 -9.16 9.76 -25.12
N PRO A 93 -8.80 10.54 -24.08
CA PRO A 93 -7.44 10.79 -23.59
C PRO A 93 -6.88 9.68 -22.69
N TRP A 94 -7.74 8.87 -22.07
CA TRP A 94 -7.36 7.90 -21.03
C TRP A 94 -6.36 6.85 -21.52
N SER A 95 -6.60 6.23 -22.67
CA SER A 95 -5.69 5.20 -23.19
C SER A 95 -4.31 5.72 -23.62
N ARG A 96 -4.16 7.04 -23.79
CA ARG A 96 -2.86 7.68 -24.07
C ARG A 96 -2.11 8.07 -22.80
N HIS A 97 -2.82 8.61 -21.81
CA HIS A 97 -2.20 9.07 -20.56
C HIS A 97 -2.01 7.94 -19.55
N TYR A 98 -2.85 6.91 -19.59
CA TYR A 98 -2.88 5.77 -18.66
C TYR A 98 -3.01 4.46 -19.43
N PRO A 99 -1.98 4.06 -20.21
CA PRO A 99 -2.03 2.85 -21.03
C PRO A 99 -2.28 1.57 -20.19
N GLU A 100 -1.82 1.54 -18.95
CA GLU A 100 -2.08 0.47 -17.98
C GLU A 100 -3.56 0.33 -17.58
N LEU A 101 -4.36 1.38 -17.75
CA LEU A 101 -5.79 1.36 -17.46
C LEU A 101 -6.57 0.53 -18.50
N VAL A 102 -6.12 0.50 -19.76
CA VAL A 102 -6.84 -0.10 -20.90
C VAL A 102 -7.19 -1.58 -20.68
N GLY A 103 -6.29 -2.33 -20.02
CA GLY A 103 -6.46 -3.75 -19.73
C GLY A 103 -6.95 -4.06 -18.32
N ILE A 104 -7.27 -3.05 -17.50
CA ILE A 104 -7.46 -3.22 -16.04
C ILE A 104 -8.52 -4.28 -15.68
N VAL A 105 -9.61 -4.37 -16.46
CA VAL A 105 -10.71 -5.33 -16.22
C VAL A 105 -10.34 -6.77 -16.52
N HIS A 106 -9.24 -7.01 -17.24
CA HIS A 106 -8.74 -8.35 -17.61
C HIS A 106 -7.45 -8.73 -16.87
N ASP A 107 -6.93 -7.84 -16.03
CA ASP A 107 -5.67 -8.02 -15.32
C ASP A 107 -5.89 -7.91 -13.81
N ARG A 108 -6.19 -9.07 -13.21
CA ARG A 108 -6.30 -9.28 -11.74
C ARG A 108 -7.16 -8.20 -11.05
N LEU A 109 -8.36 -7.96 -11.56
CA LEU A 109 -9.29 -6.94 -11.04
C LEU A 109 -9.52 -7.13 -9.52
N GLY A 110 -9.45 -6.03 -8.76
CA GLY A 110 -9.60 -6.04 -7.30
C GLY A 110 -8.39 -6.50 -6.48
N THR A 111 -7.34 -7.03 -7.11
CA THR A 111 -6.10 -7.37 -6.39
C THR A 111 -5.22 -6.13 -6.15
N PRO A 112 -4.48 -6.05 -5.03
CA PRO A 112 -3.50 -4.99 -4.77
C PRO A 112 -2.20 -5.24 -5.57
N ALA A 113 -2.34 -5.28 -6.88
CA ALA A 113 -1.32 -5.75 -7.80
C ALA A 113 -0.27 -4.70 -8.16
N TYR A 114 0.92 -5.18 -8.54
CA TYR A 114 2.00 -4.36 -9.07
C TYR A 114 2.46 -3.22 -8.13
N ASN A 115 2.20 -3.35 -6.83
CA ASN A 115 2.72 -2.43 -5.82
C ASN A 115 4.22 -2.70 -5.63
N ARG A 116 5.01 -1.63 -5.47
CA ARG A 116 6.47 -1.71 -5.38
C ARG A 116 6.92 -1.03 -4.09
N VAL A 117 7.55 -1.79 -3.20
CA VAL A 117 8.04 -1.29 -1.90
C VAL A 117 9.55 -1.52 -1.82
N PHE A 118 10.37 -0.51 -2.04
CA PHE A 118 11.82 -0.74 -2.14
C PHE A 118 12.71 0.40 -1.67
N GLY A 119 13.96 0.08 -1.31
CA GLY A 119 14.95 1.10 -0.93
C GLY A 119 14.66 1.83 0.38
N ASN A 120 13.66 1.37 1.15
CA ASN A 120 13.31 2.02 2.40
C ASN A 120 14.26 1.64 3.53
N ARG A 121 14.44 2.54 4.48
CA ARG A 121 15.13 2.28 5.75
C ARG A 121 14.11 2.24 6.87
N TRP A 122 14.29 1.35 7.84
CA TRP A 122 13.38 1.30 8.99
C TRP A 122 14.10 0.95 10.28
N CYS A 123 13.60 1.44 11.41
CA CYS A 123 14.11 1.11 12.73
C CYS A 123 12.97 0.91 13.71
N CYS A 124 13.16 -0.06 14.61
CA CYS A 124 12.42 -0.14 15.85
C CYS A 124 13.42 -0.25 17.02
N LEU A 125 13.36 0.69 17.95
CA LEU A 125 14.21 0.66 19.14
C LEU A 125 13.68 -0.35 20.18
N HIS A 126 14.60 -1.08 20.81
CA HIS A 126 14.30 -2.10 21.83
C HIS A 126 13.64 -1.46 23.05
N ASN A 127 12.30 -1.48 23.06
CA ASN A 127 11.37 -1.30 24.19
C ASN A 127 9.97 -0.93 23.70
N HIS A 128 9.78 -0.68 22.40
CA HIS A 128 8.44 -0.51 21.85
C HIS A 128 7.81 -1.89 21.59
N SER A 129 7.04 -2.39 22.56
CA SER A 129 6.17 -3.57 22.40
C SER A 129 5.11 -3.43 21.29
N GLN A 130 5.14 -2.30 20.57
CA GLN A 130 4.22 -1.91 19.53
C GLN A 130 4.88 -1.83 18.15
N CYS A 131 6.06 -2.39 17.90
CA CYS A 131 6.55 -2.61 16.53
C CYS A 131 6.28 -4.06 16.10
N LYS A 132 5.43 -4.27 15.10
CA LYS A 132 5.11 -5.60 14.59
C LYS A 132 5.92 -5.99 13.35
N GLY A 133 6.38 -5.03 12.55
CA GLY A 133 7.31 -5.30 11.44
C GLY A 133 7.39 -4.20 10.39
N PHE A 134 8.16 -4.43 9.33
CA PHE A 134 8.22 -3.52 8.19
C PHE A 134 6.96 -3.61 7.32
N LEU A 135 6.66 -4.80 6.83
CA LEU A 135 5.54 -5.10 5.93
C LEU A 135 4.77 -6.28 6.51
N ASP A 136 3.44 -6.23 6.52
CA ASP A 136 2.59 -7.26 7.12
C ASP A 136 1.96 -8.22 6.11
N VAL A 137 2.51 -8.27 4.90
CA VAL A 137 2.11 -9.18 3.83
C VAL A 137 3.22 -10.22 3.57
N PRO A 138 2.89 -11.52 3.57
CA PRO A 138 3.83 -12.57 3.20
C PRO A 138 4.30 -12.47 1.74
N GLU A 139 5.56 -12.84 1.47
CA GLU A 139 6.16 -12.77 0.13
C GLU A 139 5.39 -13.54 -0.95
N ARG A 140 4.73 -14.66 -0.58
CA ARG A 140 3.87 -15.43 -1.50
C ARG A 140 2.75 -14.56 -2.09
N ASN A 141 2.13 -13.72 -1.26
CA ASN A 141 1.01 -12.87 -1.65
C ASN A 141 1.50 -11.75 -2.58
N LEU A 142 2.68 -11.18 -2.28
CA LEU A 142 3.31 -10.21 -3.18
C LEU A 142 3.55 -10.83 -4.57
N THR A 143 4.13 -12.03 -4.62
CA THR A 143 4.36 -12.76 -5.87
C THR A 143 3.07 -13.03 -6.64
N GLU A 144 2.01 -13.52 -5.96
CA GLU A 144 0.70 -13.77 -6.57
C GLU A 144 0.08 -12.50 -7.18
N TRP A 145 0.28 -11.35 -6.52
CA TRP A 145 -0.20 -10.05 -6.99
C TRP A 145 0.74 -9.36 -7.98
N ALA A 146 1.87 -9.99 -8.33
CA ALA A 146 2.98 -9.38 -9.05
C ALA A 146 3.44 -8.04 -8.44
N SER A 147 3.30 -7.93 -7.13
CA SER A 147 3.86 -6.86 -6.30
C SER A 147 5.25 -7.29 -5.83
N GLU A 148 6.10 -6.32 -5.51
CA GLU A 148 7.48 -6.56 -5.11
C GLU A 148 7.85 -5.77 -3.86
N ALA A 149 8.64 -6.39 -2.99
CA ALA A 149 9.29 -5.73 -1.88
C ALA A 149 10.76 -6.17 -1.79
N HIS A 150 11.69 -5.24 -1.97
CA HIS A 150 13.13 -5.55 -2.01
C HIS A 150 13.98 -4.39 -1.52
N ASN A 151 15.22 -4.64 -1.08
CA ASN A 151 16.15 -3.61 -0.61
C ASN A 151 15.58 -2.72 0.53
N ASN A 152 14.66 -3.23 1.34
CA ASN A 152 14.17 -2.53 2.53
C ASN A 152 15.00 -2.97 3.73
N THR A 153 15.80 -2.05 4.29
CA THR A 153 16.86 -2.37 5.25
C THR A 153 16.54 -1.85 6.64
N MET A 154 16.78 -2.67 7.66
CA MET A 154 16.73 -2.19 9.02
C MET A 154 17.98 -1.34 9.29
N HIS A 155 17.79 -0.06 9.65
CA HIS A 155 18.85 0.88 9.98
C HIS A 155 18.43 1.76 11.17
N CYS A 156 18.97 1.46 12.35
CA CYS A 156 18.75 2.24 13.56
C CYS A 156 19.88 3.24 13.77
N SER A 157 19.67 4.50 13.40
CA SER A 157 20.50 5.60 13.88
C SER A 157 20.15 5.89 15.35
N GLN A 158 21.14 6.25 16.17
CA GLN A 158 20.96 6.55 17.61
C GLN A 158 20.27 7.90 17.88
N GLY A 159 19.56 8.47 16.91
CA GLY A 159 18.80 9.71 17.05
C GLY A 159 18.36 10.24 15.69
N LEU A 160 17.35 11.11 15.71
CA LEU A 160 16.86 11.86 14.53
C LEU A 160 17.85 12.93 14.03
N GLN A 161 19.11 12.89 14.46
CA GLN A 161 20.11 13.92 14.12
C GLN A 161 20.78 13.70 12.75
N ASP A 162 20.59 12.53 12.14
CA ASP A 162 21.26 12.15 10.88
C ASP A 162 20.27 11.85 9.72
N ALA A 163 19.02 12.33 9.81
CA ALA A 163 18.01 12.21 8.76
C ALA A 163 17.91 13.47 7.90
#